data_AF-A0A3N7HT12-F1
#
_entry.id   AF-A0A3N7HT12-F1
#
_cell.length_a   1.000
_cell.length_b   1.000
_cell.length_c   1.000
_cell.angle_alpha   90.00
_cell.angle_beta   90.00
_cell.angle_gamma   90.00
#
_symmetry.space_group_name_H-M   'P 1'
#
loop_
_entity.id
_entity.type
_entity.pdbx_description
1 polymer ?
#
loop_
_entity_poly.entity_id
_entity_poly.type
_entity_poly.pdbx_seq_one_letter_code
_entity_poly.pdbx_strand_id
1 'polypeptide(L)'
;MRRTTALVSSVAVVAVLSAALTGCAASPDDVTACEVALPSGNASSLVTARGEVGSAPRVTIPAPLVSTSAQRTVLEEGEGLVARVGMTVDFDAAIYDGETGDLLMETEYDGAQGVRLRAGLMTSSAQEEPGALPQALVCAQPGQRFVLTTTAEDSGLNFANTGVPADHTVVLVVDVQDVFLGKADGVNQLPQDGLPVVVTAPDGTVGVTVPSGIEAPTSFREAAIKLGSGPKLAKGDLVVLQLASWSWPTGPNAKLSEKSSTWDIGRTPDTIELTDEGDMALPADLVDALVGLPVGSQLLTVVAPAEGSNDATVFVIDILGIQSAPLAK
;
A
#
# COMPACT_ATOMS: atom_id res chain seq x y z
N MET A 1 52.53 49.23 33.43
CA MET A 1 52.11 48.53 32.20
C MET A 1 50.86 47.71 32.50
N ARG A 2 49.98 47.54 31.50
CA ARG A 2 48.68 46.85 31.47
C ARG A 2 47.43 47.67 31.87
N ARG A 3 46.82 48.24 30.84
CA ARG A 3 45.37 48.26 30.65
C ARG A 3 45.09 47.88 29.20
N THR A 4 44.44 46.73 28.98
CA THR A 4 43.75 46.40 27.74
C THR A 4 42.47 45.66 28.09
N THR A 5 41.37 46.30 27.73
CA THR A 5 40.00 45.82 27.58
C THR A 5 39.88 44.79 26.45
N ALA A 6 38.86 43.91 26.53
CA ALA A 6 37.91 43.55 25.47
C ALA A 6 37.50 42.06 25.50
N LEU A 7 36.28 41.80 25.02
CA LEU A 7 35.68 40.52 24.64
C LEU A 7 34.99 39.70 25.74
N VAL A 8 33.83 40.20 26.18
CA VAL A 8 32.72 39.35 26.65
C VAL A 8 31.43 39.92 26.05
N SER A 9 31.04 39.47 24.85
CA SER A 9 29.64 39.51 24.39
C SER A 9 29.50 38.88 23.00
N SER A 10 29.52 37.54 22.88
CA SER A 10 29.15 36.89 21.60
C SER A 10 28.56 35.48 21.71
N VAL A 11 28.44 34.87 22.90
CA VAL A 11 28.09 33.43 23.00
C VAL A 11 26.61 33.16 23.34
N ALA A 12 25.81 34.18 23.67
CA ALA A 12 24.45 33.95 24.19
C ALA A 12 23.31 33.95 23.14
N VAL A 13 23.57 34.22 21.86
CA VAL A 13 22.50 34.37 20.85
C VAL A 13 22.30 33.12 19.97
N VAL A 14 23.21 32.13 20.01
CA VAL A 14 23.13 30.96 19.13
C VAL A 14 22.33 29.79 19.74
N ALA A 15 22.09 29.77 21.05
CA ALA A 15 21.43 28.63 21.71
C ALA A 15 19.89 28.68 21.72
N VAL A 16 19.26 29.78 21.27
CA VAL A 16 17.79 29.94 21.31
C VAL A 16 17.13 29.76 19.93
N LEU A 17 17.89 29.77 18.83
CA LEU A 17 17.35 29.55 17.48
C LEU A 17 17.25 28.06 17.08
N SER A 18 17.79 27.13 17.86
CA SER A 18 17.74 25.68 17.55
C SER A 18 16.40 25.02 17.92
N ALA A 19 15.51 25.71 18.64
CA ALA A 19 14.25 25.16 19.15
C ALA A 19 13.00 25.54 18.33
N ALA A 20 13.14 26.34 17.26
CA ALA A 20 12.01 26.80 16.44
C ALA A 20 11.90 26.11 15.06
N LEU A 21 12.73 25.07 14.82
CA LEU A 21 12.67 24.27 13.59
C LEU A 21 12.17 22.84 13.85
N THR A 22 11.26 22.66 14.81
CA THR A 22 10.31 21.55 14.73
C THR A 22 9.38 21.86 13.57
N GLY A 23 9.80 21.49 12.36
CA GLY A 23 8.97 21.58 11.18
C GLY A 23 7.63 20.93 11.46
N CYS A 24 6.55 21.61 11.09
CA CYS A 24 5.23 21.01 10.96
C CYS A 24 5.30 19.94 9.86
N ALA A 25 5.94 18.80 10.13
CA ALA A 25 5.69 17.60 9.37
C ALA A 25 4.28 17.17 9.75
N ALA A 26 3.35 17.26 8.80
CA ALA A 26 2.03 16.70 8.97
C ALA A 26 2.19 15.22 9.36
N SER A 27 1.49 14.80 10.42
CA SER A 27 1.57 13.43 10.88
C SER A 27 0.93 12.52 9.80
N PRO A 28 1.38 11.27 9.63
CA PRO A 28 0.90 10.38 8.57
C PRO A 28 -0.61 10.04 8.68
N ASP A 29 -1.18 10.26 9.87
CA ASP A 29 -2.59 10.16 10.23
C ASP A 29 -3.38 11.48 10.07
N ASP A 30 -2.72 12.58 9.71
CA ASP A 30 -3.38 13.87 9.50
C ASP A 30 -4.12 13.89 8.16
N VAL A 31 -5.44 13.73 8.24
CA VAL A 31 -6.35 13.77 7.09
C VAL A 31 -6.54 15.19 6.55
N THR A 32 -6.33 16.24 7.37
CA THR A 32 -6.49 17.64 6.94
C THR A 32 -5.39 18.08 5.99
N ALA A 33 -4.24 17.40 6.03
CA ALA A 33 -3.15 17.54 5.07
C ALA A 33 -3.36 16.74 3.78
N CYS A 34 -4.49 16.05 3.62
CA CYS A 34 -4.83 15.26 2.45
C CYS A 34 -5.84 16.00 1.56
N GLU A 35 -5.53 16.11 0.28
CA GLU A 35 -6.47 16.66 -0.71
C GLU A 35 -7.35 15.53 -1.26
N VAL A 36 -8.65 15.61 -0.97
CA VAL A 36 -9.62 14.62 -1.45
C VAL A 36 -9.80 14.78 -2.96
N ALA A 37 -9.58 13.70 -3.71
CA ALA A 37 -9.67 13.71 -5.18
C ALA A 37 -11.10 13.95 -5.70
N LEU A 38 -12.11 13.47 -4.96
CA LEU A 38 -13.51 13.53 -5.33
C LEU A 38 -14.32 14.33 -4.30
N PRO A 39 -14.92 15.47 -4.66
CA PRO A 39 -15.73 16.24 -3.72
C PRO A 39 -17.04 15.52 -3.39
N SER A 40 -17.61 15.85 -2.23
CA SER A 40 -19.00 15.54 -1.92
C SER A 40 -19.94 16.28 -2.88
N GLY A 41 -21.08 15.67 -3.18
CA GLY A 41 -22.09 16.28 -4.03
C GLY A 41 -23.48 15.68 -3.79
N ASN A 42 -24.46 16.29 -4.44
CA ASN A 42 -25.89 16.00 -4.19
C ASN A 42 -26.24 14.52 -4.32
N ALA A 43 -25.64 13.76 -5.25
CA ALA A 43 -25.98 12.36 -5.42
C ALA A 43 -25.44 11.52 -4.25
N SER A 44 -24.16 11.66 -3.94
CA SER A 44 -23.53 10.95 -2.81
C SER A 44 -24.15 11.28 -1.45
N SER A 45 -24.55 12.55 -1.21
CA SER A 45 -25.13 12.99 0.06
C SER A 45 -26.58 12.55 0.29
N LEU A 46 -27.26 12.04 -0.75
CA LEU A 46 -28.62 11.51 -0.65
C LEU A 46 -28.65 10.04 -0.21
N VAL A 47 -27.54 9.33 -0.35
CA VAL A 47 -27.42 7.92 0.04
C VAL A 47 -27.15 7.83 1.53
N THR A 48 -27.86 6.95 2.20
CA THR A 48 -27.57 6.64 3.62
C THR A 48 -27.24 5.16 3.76
N ALA A 49 -26.26 4.85 4.60
CA ALA A 49 -25.88 3.49 4.95
C ALA A 49 -25.81 3.38 6.47
N ARG A 50 -26.53 2.42 7.05
CA ARG A 50 -26.59 2.22 8.51
C ARG A 50 -26.14 0.82 8.89
N GLY A 51 -25.47 0.72 10.04
CA GLY A 51 -24.90 -0.52 10.55
C GLY A 51 -23.47 -0.25 11.03
N GLU A 52 -22.89 -1.22 11.72
CA GLU A 52 -21.48 -1.18 12.09
C GLU A 52 -20.60 -1.19 10.83
N VAL A 53 -19.46 -0.48 10.85
CA VAL A 53 -18.47 -0.52 9.77
C VAL A 53 -17.80 -1.90 9.76
N GLY A 54 -17.59 -2.47 8.58
CA GLY A 54 -17.09 -3.85 8.42
C GLY A 54 -18.19 -4.91 8.55
N SER A 55 -19.46 -4.50 8.59
CA SER A 55 -20.63 -5.38 8.49
C SER A 55 -21.54 -4.91 7.37
N ALA A 56 -22.21 -5.85 6.70
CA ALA A 56 -23.10 -5.56 5.58
C ALA A 56 -24.12 -4.44 5.94
N PRO A 57 -24.03 -3.26 5.31
CA PRO A 57 -24.84 -2.11 5.68
C PRO A 57 -26.28 -2.22 5.18
N ARG A 58 -27.22 -1.61 5.92
CA ARG A 58 -28.55 -1.29 5.39
C ARG A 58 -28.49 0.03 4.63
N VAL A 59 -28.46 -0.07 3.30
CA VAL A 59 -28.35 1.07 2.39
C VAL A 59 -29.74 1.54 1.92
N THR A 60 -29.91 2.86 1.80
CA THR A 60 -31.11 3.49 1.24
C THR A 60 -30.69 4.49 0.17
N ILE A 61 -31.21 4.30 -1.04
CA ILE A 61 -30.93 5.10 -2.23
C ILE A 61 -32.27 5.67 -2.71
N PRO A 62 -32.42 6.99 -2.88
CA PRO A 62 -33.61 7.56 -3.50
C PRO A 62 -33.55 7.36 -5.02
N ALA A 63 -34.02 6.19 -5.46
CA ALA A 63 -34.04 5.79 -6.86
C ALA A 63 -35.18 6.47 -7.66
N PRO A 64 -34.94 6.91 -8.92
CA PRO A 64 -33.66 6.86 -9.61
C PRO A 64 -32.70 7.96 -9.12
N LEU A 65 -31.45 7.59 -8.87
CA LEU A 65 -30.36 8.47 -8.50
C LEU A 65 -29.45 8.69 -9.70
N VAL A 66 -29.28 9.95 -10.10
CA VAL A 66 -28.44 10.32 -11.25
C VAL A 66 -27.20 11.07 -10.76
N SER A 67 -26.02 10.60 -11.16
CA SER A 67 -24.75 11.30 -10.96
C SER A 67 -24.00 11.44 -12.28
N THR A 68 -23.79 12.68 -12.72
CA THR A 68 -23.06 12.99 -13.97
C THR A 68 -21.55 13.10 -13.78
N SER A 69 -21.05 12.86 -12.57
CA SER A 69 -19.63 12.88 -12.19
C SER A 69 -19.43 12.05 -10.94
N ALA A 70 -18.20 11.62 -10.67
CA ALA A 70 -17.86 10.94 -9.44
C ALA A 70 -17.97 11.89 -8.23
N GLN A 71 -18.64 11.44 -7.17
CA GLN A 71 -18.80 12.20 -5.92
C GLN A 71 -18.56 11.27 -4.73
N ARG A 72 -17.89 11.78 -3.69
CA ARG A 72 -17.58 11.02 -2.48
C ARG A 72 -18.07 11.75 -1.24
N THR A 73 -18.88 11.08 -0.42
CA THR A 73 -19.33 11.59 0.88
C THR A 73 -18.97 10.59 1.98
N VAL A 74 -18.23 11.06 2.99
CA VAL A 74 -17.92 10.27 4.20
C VAL A 74 -19.17 10.25 5.09
N LEU A 75 -19.56 9.07 5.54
CA LEU A 75 -20.71 8.85 6.42
C LEU A 75 -20.28 8.59 7.86
N GLU A 76 -19.20 7.84 8.04
CA GLU A 76 -18.57 7.56 9.34
C GLU A 76 -17.08 7.82 9.20
N GLU A 77 -16.50 8.58 10.13
CA GLU A 77 -15.07 8.89 10.13
C GLU A 77 -14.25 7.70 10.59
N GLY A 78 -13.07 7.52 9.98
CA GLY A 78 -12.07 6.55 10.41
C GLY A 78 -10.94 7.22 11.18
N GLU A 79 -9.99 6.41 11.64
CA GLU A 79 -8.78 6.89 12.33
C GLU A 79 -7.56 6.09 11.89
N GLY A 80 -6.37 6.66 12.12
CA GLY A 80 -5.09 6.02 11.78
C GLY A 80 -4.53 6.48 10.44
N LEU A 81 -3.72 5.62 9.80
CA LEU A 81 -2.96 5.98 8.61
C LEU A 81 -3.88 6.47 7.49
N VAL A 82 -3.60 7.66 6.94
CA VAL A 82 -4.38 8.21 5.84
C VAL A 82 -3.80 7.76 4.51
N ALA A 83 -4.62 7.09 3.70
CA ALA A 83 -4.24 6.60 2.38
C ALA A 83 -3.84 7.76 1.45
N ARG A 84 -2.55 7.84 1.13
CA ARG A 84 -2.02 8.74 0.08
C ARG A 84 -2.01 8.01 -1.27
N VAL A 85 -1.83 8.75 -2.36
CA VAL A 85 -1.70 8.14 -3.70
C VAL A 85 -0.59 7.08 -3.70
N GLY A 86 -0.92 5.89 -4.22
CA GLY A 86 -0.04 4.73 -4.29
C GLY A 86 -0.02 3.83 -3.04
N MET A 87 -0.59 4.28 -1.92
CA MET A 87 -0.82 3.45 -0.73
C MET A 87 -1.88 2.39 -1.00
N THR A 88 -1.92 1.39 -0.14
CA THR A 88 -2.76 0.21 -0.31
C THR A 88 -3.91 0.26 0.67
N VAL A 89 -5.11 -0.04 0.20
CA VAL A 89 -6.32 0.00 1.03
C VAL A 89 -7.06 -1.31 0.86
N ASP A 90 -7.36 -1.94 1.99
CA ASP A 90 -8.29 -3.06 2.09
C ASP A 90 -9.63 -2.52 2.51
N PHE A 91 -10.69 -2.98 1.85
CA PHE A 91 -12.04 -2.51 2.12
C PHE A 91 -13.08 -3.55 1.76
N ASP A 92 -14.19 -3.51 2.49
CA ASP A 92 -15.43 -4.14 2.08
C ASP A 92 -16.27 -3.15 1.26
N ALA A 93 -17.10 -3.66 0.36
CA ALA A 93 -17.98 -2.81 -0.43
C ALA A 93 -19.30 -3.50 -0.77
N ALA A 94 -20.36 -2.70 -0.84
CA ALA A 94 -21.63 -3.07 -1.45
C ALA A 94 -21.95 -2.10 -2.58
N ILE A 95 -22.31 -2.64 -3.74
CA ILE A 95 -22.51 -1.91 -4.98
C ILE A 95 -23.96 -2.07 -5.41
N TYR A 96 -24.61 -0.95 -5.74
CA TYR A 96 -26.01 -0.88 -6.08
C TYR A 96 -26.23 -0.18 -7.43
N ASP A 97 -27.30 -0.56 -8.11
CA ASP A 97 -27.80 0.15 -9.28
C ASP A 97 -28.44 1.48 -8.83
N GLY A 98 -28.01 2.61 -9.39
CA GLY A 98 -28.56 3.92 -9.06
C GLY A 98 -29.98 4.14 -9.59
N GLU A 99 -30.37 3.48 -10.67
CA GLU A 99 -31.70 3.60 -11.30
C GLU A 99 -32.77 2.89 -10.49
N THR A 100 -32.47 1.70 -9.96
CA THR A 100 -33.45 0.87 -9.23
C THR A 100 -33.25 0.85 -7.72
N GLY A 101 -32.02 1.10 -7.24
CA GLY A 101 -31.61 0.90 -5.86
C GLY A 101 -31.31 -0.56 -5.50
N ASP A 102 -31.32 -1.47 -6.48
CA ASP A 102 -31.07 -2.90 -6.25
C ASP A 102 -29.59 -3.17 -5.98
N LEU A 103 -29.31 -4.12 -5.10
CA LEU A 103 -27.95 -4.61 -4.84
C LEU A 103 -27.45 -5.41 -6.04
N LEU A 104 -26.27 -5.05 -6.55
CA LEU A 104 -25.60 -5.72 -7.65
C LEU A 104 -24.59 -6.75 -7.15
N MET A 105 -23.73 -6.34 -6.22
CA MET A 105 -22.66 -7.16 -5.65
C MET A 105 -22.21 -6.61 -4.31
N GLU A 106 -21.75 -7.48 -3.42
CA GLU A 106 -21.14 -7.10 -2.15
C GLU A 106 -20.02 -8.08 -1.77
N THR A 107 -19.10 -7.63 -0.92
CA THR A 107 -18.14 -8.51 -0.25
C THR A 107 -18.81 -9.30 0.86
N GLU A 108 -18.09 -10.25 1.47
CA GLU A 108 -18.66 -11.15 2.48
C GLU A 108 -18.83 -10.50 3.86
N TYR A 109 -18.14 -9.38 4.13
CA TYR A 109 -18.12 -8.71 5.44
C TYR A 109 -17.87 -9.69 6.60
N ASP A 110 -16.94 -10.62 6.42
CA ASP A 110 -16.65 -11.68 7.38
C ASP A 110 -15.42 -11.37 8.26
N GLY A 111 -14.80 -10.20 8.04
CA GLY A 111 -13.59 -9.76 8.70
C GLY A 111 -12.31 -10.27 8.04
N ALA A 112 -12.39 -11.11 7.01
CA ALA A 112 -11.25 -11.43 6.17
C ALA A 112 -10.88 -10.24 5.26
N GLN A 113 -9.77 -10.37 4.55
CA GLN A 113 -9.38 -9.39 3.54
C GLN A 113 -10.52 -9.21 2.54
N GLY A 114 -11.07 -8.01 2.47
CA GLY A 114 -12.03 -7.64 1.42
C GLY A 114 -11.32 -7.44 0.08
N VAL A 115 -11.72 -6.40 -0.63
CA VAL A 115 -11.04 -5.96 -1.85
C VAL A 115 -9.80 -5.15 -1.47
N ARG A 116 -8.67 -5.44 -2.11
CA ARG A 116 -7.45 -4.63 -2.01
C ARG A 116 -7.27 -3.80 -3.27
N LEU A 117 -7.03 -2.50 -3.13
CA LEU A 117 -6.63 -1.62 -4.24
C LEU A 117 -5.52 -0.64 -3.81
N ARG A 118 -4.83 -0.07 -4.79
CA ARG A 118 -3.91 1.04 -4.56
C ARG A 118 -4.61 2.37 -4.80
N ALA A 119 -4.63 3.23 -3.79
CA ALA A 119 -5.32 4.52 -3.81
C ALA A 119 -4.77 5.41 -4.94
N GLY A 120 -5.67 5.92 -5.77
CA GLY A 120 -5.36 6.84 -6.87
C GLY A 120 -4.55 6.22 -8.02
N LEU A 121 -4.40 4.90 -8.11
CA LEU A 121 -3.71 4.24 -9.22
C LEU A 121 -4.68 3.52 -10.15
N MET A 122 -4.24 3.29 -11.38
CA MET A 122 -4.97 2.49 -12.37
C MET A 122 -5.04 1.02 -11.95
N THR A 123 -6.20 0.42 -12.15
CA THR A 123 -6.47 -1.00 -11.88
C THR A 123 -6.20 -1.88 -13.10
N SER A 124 -5.93 -1.28 -14.25
CA SER A 124 -5.63 -1.98 -15.50
C SER A 124 -4.75 -1.12 -16.40
N SER A 125 -3.87 -1.76 -17.17
CA SER A 125 -3.08 -1.08 -18.21
C SER A 125 -3.91 -0.59 -19.40
N ALA A 126 -5.19 -0.97 -19.48
CA ALA A 126 -6.12 -0.46 -20.49
C ALA A 126 -6.74 0.89 -20.12
N GLN A 127 -6.60 1.33 -18.87
CA GLN A 127 -7.07 2.64 -18.43
C GLN A 127 -6.05 3.72 -18.85
N GLU A 128 -6.56 4.89 -19.24
CA GLU A 128 -5.73 6.07 -19.47
C GLU A 128 -5.52 6.87 -18.16
N GLU A 129 -6.49 6.79 -17.25
CA GLU A 129 -6.50 7.49 -15.96
C GLU A 129 -7.07 6.57 -14.85
N PRO A 130 -6.75 6.80 -13.57
CA PRO A 130 -7.35 6.06 -12.47
C PRO A 130 -8.87 6.23 -12.44
N GLY A 131 -9.61 5.12 -12.26
CA GLY A 131 -11.06 5.18 -12.07
C GLY A 131 -11.48 5.82 -10.74
N ALA A 132 -12.76 6.15 -10.63
CA ALA A 132 -13.33 6.85 -9.49
C ALA A 132 -13.19 6.08 -8.16
N LEU A 133 -13.25 4.74 -8.16
CA LEU A 133 -13.06 3.97 -6.92
C LEU A 133 -11.64 4.09 -6.36
N PRO A 134 -10.55 3.80 -7.11
CA PRO A 134 -9.20 4.09 -6.65
C PRO A 134 -9.01 5.54 -6.20
N GLN A 135 -9.58 6.51 -6.91
CA GLN A 135 -9.52 7.93 -6.51
C GLN A 135 -10.26 8.20 -5.20
N ALA A 136 -11.41 7.57 -4.97
CA ALA A 136 -12.19 7.69 -3.75
C ALA A 136 -11.47 7.13 -2.51
N LEU A 137 -10.51 6.22 -2.70
CA LEU A 137 -9.67 5.69 -1.63
C LEU A 137 -8.56 6.66 -1.21
N VAL A 138 -8.28 7.72 -1.98
CA VAL A 138 -7.36 8.77 -1.54
C VAL A 138 -8.00 9.52 -0.37
N CYS A 139 -7.23 9.69 0.71
CA CYS A 139 -7.66 10.21 2.00
C CYS A 139 -8.58 9.27 2.81
N ALA A 140 -8.68 8.00 2.43
CA ALA A 140 -9.34 7.00 3.26
C ALA A 140 -8.54 6.67 4.53
N GLN A 141 -9.24 6.30 5.60
CA GLN A 141 -8.64 5.84 6.86
C GLN A 141 -9.33 4.55 7.33
N PRO A 142 -8.62 3.66 8.05
CA PRO A 142 -9.23 2.49 8.69
C PRO A 142 -10.49 2.84 9.50
N GLY A 143 -11.53 2.00 9.39
CA GLY A 143 -12.81 2.20 10.07
C GLY A 143 -13.71 3.27 9.45
N GLN A 144 -13.30 3.92 8.36
CA GLN A 144 -14.14 4.88 7.65
C GLN A 144 -15.22 4.17 6.81
N ARG A 145 -16.44 4.72 6.78
CA ARG A 145 -17.45 4.39 5.78
C ARG A 145 -17.72 5.60 4.90
N PHE A 146 -17.66 5.41 3.59
CA PHE A 146 -18.04 6.45 2.63
C PHE A 146 -18.92 5.91 1.51
N VAL A 147 -19.64 6.83 0.87
CA VAL A 147 -20.39 6.57 -0.37
C VAL A 147 -19.65 7.19 -1.53
N LEU A 148 -19.49 6.41 -2.59
CA LEU A 148 -19.10 6.85 -3.91
C LEU A 148 -20.28 6.70 -4.87
N THR A 149 -20.65 7.78 -5.57
CA THR A 149 -21.59 7.74 -6.68
C THR A 149 -20.87 8.13 -7.97
N THR A 150 -20.94 7.29 -8.99
CA THR A 150 -20.22 7.46 -10.26
C THR A 150 -20.97 6.72 -11.38
N THR A 151 -20.56 6.85 -12.64
CA THR A 151 -21.03 5.95 -13.70
C THR A 151 -20.32 4.59 -13.61
N ALA A 152 -20.92 3.54 -14.17
CA ALA A 152 -20.30 2.22 -14.22
C ALA A 152 -18.95 2.25 -14.98
N GLU A 153 -18.87 3.01 -16.08
CA GLU A 153 -17.66 3.24 -16.88
C GLU A 153 -16.56 3.93 -16.07
N ASP A 154 -16.88 5.02 -15.39
CA ASP A 154 -15.90 5.83 -14.66
C ASP A 154 -15.46 5.17 -13.35
N SER A 155 -16.19 4.18 -12.84
CA SER A 155 -15.90 3.53 -11.56
C SER A 155 -14.50 2.92 -11.47
N GLY A 156 -13.94 2.48 -12.60
CA GLY A 156 -12.73 1.66 -12.66
C GLY A 156 -12.94 0.18 -12.34
N LEU A 157 -14.20 -0.26 -12.23
CA LEU A 157 -14.61 -1.65 -12.07
C LEU A 157 -15.16 -2.23 -13.38
N ASN A 158 -15.17 -3.56 -13.48
CA ASN A 158 -15.71 -4.25 -14.64
C ASN A 158 -17.16 -4.71 -14.41
N PHE A 159 -18.11 -4.03 -15.05
CA PHE A 159 -19.54 -4.33 -14.98
C PHE A 159 -20.07 -5.18 -16.14
N ALA A 160 -19.22 -5.69 -17.04
CA ALA A 160 -19.65 -6.32 -18.30
C ALA A 160 -20.65 -7.48 -18.12
N ASN A 161 -20.64 -8.17 -16.98
CA ASN A 161 -21.50 -9.31 -16.69
C ASN A 161 -22.71 -8.98 -15.78
N THR A 162 -22.89 -7.72 -15.39
CA THR A 162 -23.95 -7.31 -14.46
C THR A 162 -25.22 -6.83 -15.16
N GLY A 163 -25.15 -6.54 -16.46
CA GLY A 163 -26.26 -5.97 -17.22
C GLY A 163 -26.47 -4.46 -17.02
N VAL A 164 -25.64 -3.82 -16.18
CA VAL A 164 -25.65 -2.37 -15.95
C VAL A 164 -25.00 -1.66 -17.15
N PRO A 165 -25.69 -0.71 -17.82
CA PRO A 165 -25.10 0.08 -18.89
C PRO A 165 -23.91 0.93 -18.40
N ALA A 166 -22.96 1.19 -19.29
CA ALA A 166 -21.70 1.88 -18.96
C ALA A 166 -21.93 3.30 -18.38
N ASP A 167 -22.91 4.03 -18.90
CA ASP A 167 -23.26 5.39 -18.51
C ASP A 167 -24.23 5.47 -17.32
N HIS A 168 -24.71 4.34 -16.80
CA HIS A 168 -25.62 4.32 -15.67
C HIS A 168 -24.90 4.61 -14.35
N THR A 169 -25.60 5.29 -13.45
CA THR A 169 -25.09 5.58 -12.10
C THR A 169 -25.03 4.29 -11.28
N VAL A 170 -23.89 4.06 -10.65
CA VAL A 170 -23.68 3.05 -9.61
C VAL A 170 -23.38 3.73 -8.29
N VAL A 171 -23.84 3.12 -7.21
CA VAL A 171 -23.60 3.58 -5.83
C VAL A 171 -22.75 2.53 -5.14
N LEU A 172 -21.58 2.92 -4.66
CA LEU A 172 -20.70 2.07 -3.86
C LEU A 172 -20.71 2.58 -2.43
N VAL A 173 -21.04 1.71 -1.48
CA VAL A 173 -20.81 1.95 -0.05
C VAL A 173 -19.56 1.17 0.31
N VAL A 174 -18.54 1.89 0.77
CA VAL A 174 -17.20 1.34 1.02
C VAL A 174 -16.86 1.49 2.48
N ASP A 175 -16.46 0.38 3.10
CA ASP A 175 -15.99 0.27 4.47
C ASP A 175 -14.50 -0.04 4.46
N VAL A 176 -13.69 0.91 4.90
CA VAL A 176 -12.23 0.77 4.89
C VAL A 176 -11.80 -0.09 6.06
N GLN A 177 -11.17 -1.23 5.77
CA GLN A 177 -10.66 -2.17 6.77
C GLN A 177 -9.29 -1.70 7.27
N ASP A 178 -8.30 -1.64 6.37
CA ASP A 178 -6.92 -1.33 6.69
C ASP A 178 -6.29 -0.43 5.60
N VAL A 179 -5.28 0.34 5.99
CA VAL A 179 -4.45 1.14 5.08
C VAL A 179 -2.99 0.79 5.33
N PHE A 180 -2.25 0.47 4.26
CA PHE A 180 -0.85 0.11 4.29
C PHE A 180 0.01 1.04 3.44
N LEU A 181 1.31 1.05 3.69
CA LEU A 181 2.26 1.83 2.90
C LEU A 181 2.18 1.45 1.42
N GLY A 182 2.55 2.38 0.54
CA GLY A 182 2.65 2.12 -0.91
C GLY A 182 4.01 1.53 -1.33
N LYS A 183 5.01 1.67 -0.45
CA LYS A 183 6.41 1.23 -0.61
C LYS A 183 7.12 1.32 0.74
N ALA A 184 8.31 0.75 0.82
CA ALA A 184 9.21 0.93 1.96
C ALA A 184 9.70 2.39 2.07
N ASP A 185 9.52 2.97 3.25
CA ASP A 185 9.84 4.36 3.61
C ASP A 185 10.99 4.48 4.65
N GLY A 186 11.59 3.34 5.01
CA GLY A 186 12.68 3.27 5.97
C GLY A 186 13.97 3.98 5.56
N VAL A 187 14.89 4.06 6.52
CA VAL A 187 16.21 4.67 6.33
C VAL A 187 17.09 3.73 5.52
N ASN A 188 17.71 4.25 4.45
CA ASN A 188 18.67 3.50 3.63
C ASN A 188 19.81 2.93 4.48
N GLN A 189 20.14 1.66 4.23
CA GLN A 189 21.22 0.95 4.89
C GLN A 189 22.46 0.89 3.98
N LEU A 190 23.61 0.56 4.57
CA LEU A 190 24.83 0.38 3.81
C LEU A 190 24.74 -0.90 2.95
N PRO A 191 25.11 -0.84 1.65
CA PRO A 191 25.21 -2.03 0.81
C PRO A 191 26.13 -3.08 1.43
N GLN A 192 25.80 -4.35 1.19
CA GLN A 192 26.59 -5.50 1.64
C GLN A 192 27.41 -6.06 0.47
N ASP A 193 28.66 -6.45 0.76
CA ASP A 193 29.56 -7.00 -0.25
C ASP A 193 29.05 -8.35 -0.78
N GLY A 194 29.23 -8.55 -2.09
CA GLY A 194 28.84 -9.78 -2.77
C GLY A 194 27.35 -9.92 -3.07
N LEU A 195 26.57 -8.85 -2.89
CA LEU A 195 25.14 -8.82 -3.22
C LEU A 195 24.82 -7.84 -4.37
N PRO A 196 23.69 -8.06 -5.07
CA PRO A 196 23.17 -7.08 -6.02
C PRO A 196 22.86 -5.72 -5.36
N VAL A 197 22.90 -4.66 -6.17
CA VAL A 197 22.50 -3.31 -5.78
C VAL A 197 21.07 -3.06 -6.21
N VAL A 198 20.23 -2.64 -5.27
CA VAL A 198 18.84 -2.25 -5.51
C VAL A 198 18.76 -0.76 -5.81
N VAL A 199 17.99 -0.40 -6.82
CA VAL A 199 17.63 0.97 -7.17
C VAL A 199 16.12 1.10 -7.02
N THR A 200 15.66 2.17 -6.37
CA THR A 200 14.22 2.41 -6.15
C THR A 200 13.79 3.72 -6.80
N ALA A 201 12.78 3.66 -7.66
CA ALA A 201 12.17 4.83 -8.27
C ALA A 201 11.27 5.60 -7.27
N PRO A 202 10.87 6.85 -7.57
CA PRO A 202 10.06 7.65 -6.66
C PRO A 202 8.71 7.03 -6.28
N ASP A 203 8.11 6.22 -7.15
CA ASP A 203 6.87 5.47 -6.93
C ASP A 203 7.08 4.18 -6.11
N GLY A 204 8.33 3.81 -5.83
CA GLY A 204 8.71 2.58 -5.13
C GLY A 204 9.13 1.45 -6.06
N THR A 205 8.93 1.56 -7.38
CA THR A 205 9.31 0.52 -8.33
C THR A 205 10.80 0.23 -8.22
N VAL A 206 11.16 -1.03 -8.10
CA VAL A 206 12.52 -1.48 -7.83
C VAL A 206 13.19 -2.03 -9.09
N GLY A 207 14.48 -1.76 -9.23
CA GLY A 207 15.36 -2.39 -10.19
C GLY A 207 16.58 -2.96 -9.48
N VAL A 208 17.20 -3.98 -10.09
CA VAL A 208 18.38 -4.63 -9.52
C VAL A 208 19.51 -4.64 -10.54
N THR A 209 20.71 -4.33 -10.08
CA THR A 209 21.94 -4.41 -10.86
C THR A 209 22.98 -5.24 -10.14
N VAL A 210 23.79 -6.00 -10.87
CA VAL A 210 24.88 -6.79 -10.30
C VAL A 210 26.22 -6.15 -10.70
N PRO A 211 27.05 -5.73 -9.72
CA PRO A 211 28.40 -5.28 -10.00
C PRO A 211 29.22 -6.34 -10.74
N SER A 212 30.10 -5.91 -11.65
CA SER A 212 30.93 -6.82 -12.43
C SER A 212 31.84 -7.69 -11.54
N GLY A 213 31.95 -8.97 -11.86
CA GLY A 213 32.78 -9.92 -11.13
C GLY A 213 32.17 -10.50 -9.86
N ILE A 214 30.91 -10.15 -9.54
CA ILE A 214 30.15 -10.79 -8.47
C ILE A 214 29.37 -11.97 -9.07
N GLU A 215 29.53 -13.14 -8.47
CA GLU A 215 28.78 -14.36 -8.82
C GLU A 215 27.61 -14.56 -7.85
N ALA A 216 26.58 -15.28 -8.32
CA ALA A 216 25.45 -15.64 -7.48
C ALA A 216 25.92 -16.48 -6.27
N PRO A 217 25.50 -16.14 -5.04
CA PRO A 217 25.79 -16.93 -3.86
C PRO A 217 25.34 -18.40 -3.99
N THR A 218 26.12 -19.31 -3.42
CA THR A 218 25.80 -20.75 -3.33
C THR A 218 24.95 -21.10 -2.11
N SER A 219 24.63 -20.12 -1.28
CA SER A 219 23.79 -20.23 -0.07
C SER A 219 22.90 -19.00 0.02
N PHE A 220 21.83 -19.08 0.81
CA PHE A 220 20.95 -17.95 1.06
C PHE A 220 21.74 -16.76 1.60
N ARG A 221 21.43 -15.57 1.07
CA ARG A 221 22.01 -14.31 1.52
C ARG A 221 20.94 -13.24 1.51
N GLU A 222 20.99 -12.36 2.50
CA GLU A 222 20.05 -11.28 2.68
C GLU A 222 20.74 -9.97 3.07
N ALA A 223 20.07 -8.85 2.79
CA ALA A 223 20.46 -7.54 3.25
C ALA A 223 19.25 -6.62 3.35
N ALA A 224 19.07 -5.95 4.48
CA ALA A 224 18.16 -4.82 4.56
C ALA A 224 18.72 -3.68 3.69
N ILE A 225 17.95 -3.24 2.71
CA ILE A 225 18.24 -2.07 1.87
C ILE A 225 17.71 -0.80 2.54
N LYS A 226 16.54 -0.91 3.17
CA LYS A 226 15.97 0.12 4.04
C LYS A 226 15.53 -0.51 5.34
N LEU A 227 15.73 0.21 6.43
CA LEU A 227 15.23 -0.16 7.75
C LEU A 227 14.06 0.75 8.12
N GLY A 228 12.88 0.17 8.16
CA GLY A 228 11.64 0.82 8.56
C GLY A 228 11.61 1.21 10.03
N SER A 229 10.50 1.80 10.45
CA SER A 229 10.29 2.25 11.83
C SER A 229 8.94 1.83 12.41
N GLY A 230 8.13 1.10 11.64
CA GLY A 230 6.84 0.60 12.10
C GLY A 230 6.95 -0.63 13.02
N PRO A 231 5.80 -1.27 13.32
CA PRO A 231 5.75 -2.50 14.11
C PRO A 231 6.67 -3.58 13.54
N LYS A 232 7.27 -4.39 14.41
CA LYS A 232 8.13 -5.49 14.01
C LYS A 232 7.31 -6.72 13.64
N LEU A 233 7.69 -7.38 12.56
CA LEU A 233 7.10 -8.64 12.14
C LEU A 233 7.37 -9.75 13.15
N ALA A 234 6.38 -10.63 13.33
CA ALA A 234 6.44 -11.84 14.11
C ALA A 234 5.98 -13.06 13.28
N LYS A 235 6.42 -14.25 13.68
CA LYS A 235 5.93 -15.50 13.06
C LYS A 235 4.42 -15.62 13.26
N GLY A 236 3.70 -15.94 12.18
CA GLY A 236 2.23 -16.01 12.13
C GLY A 236 1.54 -14.70 11.71
N ASP A 237 2.27 -13.60 11.55
CA ASP A 237 1.69 -12.36 11.03
C ASP A 237 1.23 -12.52 9.58
N LEU A 238 0.10 -11.91 9.23
CA LEU A 238 -0.31 -11.70 7.84
C LEU A 238 0.39 -10.44 7.32
N VAL A 239 1.48 -10.60 6.60
CA VAL A 239 2.34 -9.51 6.13
C VAL A 239 1.89 -9.05 4.75
N VAL A 240 1.63 -7.75 4.63
CA VAL A 240 1.33 -7.11 3.35
C VAL A 240 2.62 -6.61 2.73
N LEU A 241 2.92 -7.06 1.51
CA LEU A 241 4.19 -6.78 0.86
C LEU A 241 4.07 -6.47 -0.63
N GLN A 242 5.02 -5.67 -1.10
CA GLN A 242 5.33 -5.59 -2.53
C GLN A 242 6.60 -6.39 -2.78
N LEU A 243 6.61 -7.19 -3.83
CA LEU A 243 7.73 -8.03 -4.21
C LEU A 243 8.03 -7.93 -5.70
N ALA A 244 9.32 -7.98 -6.01
CA ALA A 244 9.81 -8.17 -7.36
C ALA A 244 10.90 -9.23 -7.33
N SER A 245 10.98 -10.01 -8.40
CA SER A 245 11.89 -11.15 -8.50
C SER A 245 12.67 -11.14 -9.80
N TRP A 246 13.93 -11.56 -9.72
CA TRP A 246 14.81 -11.71 -10.86
C TRP A 246 15.45 -13.09 -10.85
N SER A 247 15.60 -13.70 -12.03
CA SER A 247 16.55 -14.79 -12.22
C SER A 247 17.95 -14.19 -12.35
N TRP A 248 18.91 -14.75 -11.60
CA TRP A 248 20.33 -14.47 -11.68
C TRP A 248 21.08 -15.72 -12.12
N PRO A 249 21.42 -15.85 -13.42
CA PRO A 249 22.18 -16.98 -13.91
C PRO A 249 23.55 -17.11 -13.24
N THR A 250 24.02 -18.34 -13.01
CA THR A 250 25.40 -18.54 -12.54
C THR A 250 26.40 -18.24 -13.67
N GLY A 251 27.40 -17.40 -13.41
CA GLY A 251 28.53 -17.16 -14.32
C GLY A 251 29.05 -15.71 -14.31
N PRO A 252 30.29 -15.48 -14.80
CA PRO A 252 31.04 -14.24 -14.57
C PRO A 252 30.49 -12.98 -15.28
N ASN A 253 29.44 -13.11 -16.10
CA ASN A 253 28.80 -12.01 -16.83
C ASN A 253 27.26 -12.15 -16.87
N ALA A 254 26.68 -12.82 -15.89
CA ALA A 254 25.25 -13.05 -15.85
C ALA A 254 24.48 -11.72 -15.74
N LYS A 255 23.41 -11.60 -16.52
CA LYS A 255 22.49 -10.47 -16.46
C LYS A 255 21.21 -10.93 -15.79
N LEU A 256 20.73 -10.14 -14.83
CA LEU A 256 19.46 -10.39 -14.21
C LEU A 256 18.33 -10.24 -15.24
N SER A 257 17.34 -11.10 -15.12
CA SER A 257 16.09 -10.99 -15.88
C SER A 257 14.94 -10.96 -14.90
N GLU A 258 14.13 -9.90 -14.97
CA GLU A 258 12.94 -9.77 -14.13
C GLU A 258 11.92 -10.84 -14.50
N LYS A 259 11.31 -11.42 -13.47
CA LYS A 259 10.36 -12.54 -13.59
C LYS A 259 8.95 -12.11 -13.21
N SER A 260 8.81 -11.35 -12.14
CA SER A 260 7.53 -10.82 -11.68
C SER A 260 7.72 -9.59 -10.81
N SER A 261 6.73 -8.72 -10.80
CA SER A 261 6.67 -7.51 -9.99
C SER A 261 5.24 -7.20 -9.59
N THR A 262 5.01 -6.89 -8.32
CA THR A 262 3.71 -6.38 -7.84
C THR A 262 3.53 -4.87 -8.10
N TRP A 263 4.55 -4.20 -8.64
CA TRP A 263 4.47 -2.80 -9.05
C TRP A 263 3.88 -2.63 -10.45
N ASP A 264 3.74 -3.72 -11.23
CA ASP A 264 3.12 -3.68 -12.55
C ASP A 264 1.68 -3.14 -12.45
N ILE A 265 1.26 -2.39 -13.47
CA ILE A 265 -0.08 -1.76 -13.49
C ILE A 265 -1.16 -2.84 -13.36
N GLY A 266 -2.14 -2.58 -12.50
CA GLY A 266 -3.23 -3.52 -12.20
C GLY A 266 -2.87 -4.65 -11.24
N ARG A 267 -1.63 -4.68 -10.72
CA ARG A 267 -1.25 -5.54 -9.59
C ARG A 267 -1.45 -4.80 -8.27
N THR A 268 -1.68 -5.58 -7.23
CA THR A 268 -1.76 -5.13 -5.85
C THR A 268 -0.69 -5.82 -5.01
N PRO A 269 -0.34 -5.26 -3.84
CA PRO A 269 0.50 -5.97 -2.88
C PRO A 269 -0.12 -7.31 -2.46
N ASP A 270 0.74 -8.30 -2.27
CA ASP A 270 0.36 -9.62 -1.79
C ASP A 270 0.27 -9.65 -0.26
N THR A 271 -0.52 -10.58 0.27
CA THR A 271 -0.52 -10.93 1.69
C THR A 271 0.08 -12.33 1.82
N ILE A 272 1.06 -12.47 2.73
CA ILE A 272 1.63 -13.78 3.09
C ILE A 272 1.51 -13.99 4.59
N GLU A 273 1.24 -15.22 5.01
CA GLU A 273 1.43 -15.59 6.41
C GLU A 273 2.92 -15.88 6.65
N LEU A 274 3.51 -15.22 7.64
CA LEU A 274 4.92 -15.37 7.96
C LEU A 274 5.15 -16.66 8.77
N THR A 275 5.13 -17.81 8.09
CA THR A 275 5.26 -19.14 8.70
C THR A 275 6.13 -20.07 7.83
N ASP A 276 6.87 -20.97 8.47
CA ASP A 276 7.64 -22.07 7.88
C ASP A 276 6.93 -23.43 8.04
N GLU A 277 5.66 -23.41 8.47
CA GLU A 277 4.83 -24.59 8.72
C GLU A 277 3.54 -24.58 7.87
N GLY A 278 3.07 -25.76 7.49
CA GLY A 278 1.81 -25.94 6.73
C GLY A 278 1.98 -25.88 5.20
N ASP A 279 0.85 -25.92 4.50
CA ASP A 279 0.83 -26.03 3.03
C ASP A 279 1.31 -24.74 2.32
N MET A 280 1.27 -23.61 3.02
CA MET A 280 1.73 -22.30 2.53
C MET A 280 3.05 -21.86 3.17
N ALA A 281 3.79 -22.82 3.76
CA ALA A 281 5.07 -22.56 4.41
C ALA A 281 6.07 -21.87 3.48
N LEU A 282 6.68 -20.80 3.98
CA LEU A 282 7.82 -20.13 3.38
C LEU A 282 9.11 -20.89 3.73
N PRO A 283 10.17 -20.75 2.92
CA PRO A 283 11.49 -21.25 3.30
C PRO A 283 11.94 -20.65 4.65
N ALA A 284 12.45 -21.49 5.55
CA ALA A 284 12.84 -21.08 6.90
C ALA A 284 13.80 -19.88 6.91
N ASP A 285 14.80 -19.87 6.02
CA ASP A 285 15.75 -18.76 5.89
C ASP A 285 15.06 -17.42 5.55
N LEU A 286 13.97 -17.46 4.76
CA LEU A 286 13.20 -16.26 4.43
C LEU A 286 12.36 -15.80 5.63
N VAL A 287 11.77 -16.74 6.37
CA VAL A 287 11.04 -16.42 7.61
C VAL A 287 11.98 -15.76 8.62
N ASP A 288 13.14 -16.37 8.86
CA ASP A 288 14.17 -15.85 9.77
C ASP A 288 14.67 -14.47 9.34
N ALA A 289 14.81 -14.22 8.04
CA ALA A 289 15.22 -12.92 7.50
C ALA A 289 14.15 -11.82 7.68
N LEU A 290 12.86 -12.19 7.69
CA LEU A 290 11.75 -11.24 7.80
C LEU A 290 11.34 -10.98 9.27
N VAL A 291 11.38 -12.00 10.13
CA VAL A 291 10.97 -11.88 11.53
C VAL A 291 11.84 -10.83 12.24
N GLY A 292 11.19 -9.91 12.94
CA GLY A 292 11.83 -8.82 13.67
C GLY A 292 12.18 -7.60 12.82
N LEU A 293 12.07 -7.66 11.49
CA LEU A 293 12.15 -6.46 10.66
C LEU A 293 10.92 -5.56 10.92
N PRO A 294 11.11 -4.24 11.00
CA PRO A 294 9.99 -3.31 11.14
C PRO A 294 9.27 -3.08 9.80
N VAL A 295 7.97 -2.84 9.85
CA VAL A 295 7.18 -2.29 8.73
C VAL A 295 7.84 -1.02 8.19
N GLY A 296 7.82 -0.86 6.86
CA GLY A 296 8.55 0.18 6.13
C GLY A 296 9.97 -0.23 5.72
N SER A 297 10.42 -1.44 6.05
CA SER A 297 11.71 -1.97 5.60
C SER A 297 11.65 -2.48 4.16
N GLN A 298 12.81 -2.43 3.48
CA GLN A 298 13.04 -3.08 2.20
C GLN A 298 14.13 -4.13 2.38
N LEU A 299 13.84 -5.37 2.03
CA LEU A 299 14.75 -6.51 2.13
C LEU A 299 15.16 -6.97 0.74
N LEU A 300 16.46 -7.16 0.53
CA LEU A 300 17.02 -7.91 -0.59
C LEU A 300 17.33 -9.32 -0.10
N THR A 301 16.87 -10.34 -0.84
CA THR A 301 17.29 -11.72 -0.62
C THR A 301 17.81 -12.32 -1.91
N VAL A 302 18.75 -13.25 -1.79
CA VAL A 302 19.26 -14.06 -2.87
C VAL A 302 19.19 -15.52 -2.44
N VAL A 303 18.24 -16.24 -3.05
CA VAL A 303 18.04 -17.67 -2.87
C VAL A 303 18.94 -18.40 -3.86
N ALA A 304 19.77 -19.30 -3.34
CA ALA A 304 20.66 -20.11 -4.16
C ALA A 304 19.87 -20.95 -5.19
N PRO A 305 20.50 -21.39 -6.30
CA PRO A 305 19.83 -22.25 -7.26
C PRO A 305 19.29 -23.53 -6.60
N ALA A 306 18.03 -23.85 -6.86
CA ALA A 306 17.46 -25.14 -6.49
C ALA A 306 18.16 -26.28 -7.25
N GLU A 307 18.06 -27.52 -6.74
CA GLU A 307 18.64 -28.67 -7.42
C GLU A 307 18.13 -28.79 -8.87
N GLY A 308 19.05 -28.85 -9.83
CA GLY A 308 18.73 -28.88 -11.26
C GLY A 308 18.50 -27.51 -11.92
N SER A 309 18.57 -26.41 -11.16
CA SER A 309 18.60 -25.04 -11.68
C SER A 309 20.03 -24.50 -11.75
N ASN A 310 20.31 -23.66 -12.76
CA ASN A 310 21.55 -22.88 -12.85
C ASN A 310 21.34 -21.40 -12.46
N ASP A 311 20.15 -21.05 -11.99
CA ASP A 311 19.77 -19.67 -11.70
C ASP A 311 19.46 -19.54 -10.21
N ALA A 312 20.10 -18.57 -9.57
CA ALA A 312 19.67 -18.06 -8.27
C ALA A 312 18.46 -17.16 -8.47
N THR A 313 17.66 -16.98 -7.41
CA THR A 313 16.53 -16.06 -7.44
C THR A 313 16.80 -14.89 -6.51
N VAL A 314 16.71 -13.68 -7.04
CA VAL A 314 16.81 -12.44 -6.27
C VAL A 314 15.40 -11.95 -5.99
N PHE A 315 15.10 -11.63 -4.73
CA PHE A 315 13.86 -10.93 -4.36
C PHE A 315 14.20 -9.57 -3.76
N VAL A 316 13.41 -8.57 -4.11
CA VAL A 316 13.34 -7.31 -3.37
C VAL A 316 11.92 -7.20 -2.82
N ILE A 317 11.82 -7.05 -1.50
CA ILE A 317 10.58 -7.12 -0.74
C ILE A 317 10.42 -5.83 0.06
N ASP A 318 9.36 -5.07 -0.22
CA ASP A 318 8.92 -3.95 0.59
C ASP A 318 7.86 -4.43 1.58
N ILE A 319 8.11 -4.24 2.88
CA ILE A 319 7.17 -4.60 3.95
C ILE A 319 6.25 -3.40 4.20
N LEU A 320 4.98 -3.52 3.80
CA LEU A 320 4.04 -2.39 3.79
C LEU A 320 3.19 -2.30 5.06
N GLY A 321 2.97 -3.44 5.72
CA GLY A 321 2.20 -3.50 6.96
C GLY A 321 1.94 -4.93 7.42
N ILE A 322 1.25 -5.03 8.54
CA ILE A 322 0.71 -6.27 9.08
C ILE A 322 -0.80 -6.11 9.01
N GLN A 323 -1.45 -7.01 8.27
CA GLN A 323 -2.89 -7.02 8.14
C GLN A 323 -3.54 -7.45 9.46
N SER A 324 -4.63 -6.78 9.81
CA SER A 324 -5.45 -7.17 10.95
C SER A 324 -6.02 -8.56 10.72
N ALA A 325 -5.81 -9.49 11.66
CA ALA A 325 -6.45 -10.80 11.58
C ALA A 325 -7.99 -10.63 11.61
N PRO A 326 -8.76 -11.52 10.95
CA PRO A 326 -10.20 -11.52 11.08
C PRO A 326 -10.58 -11.60 12.55
N LEU A 327 -11.52 -10.77 13.00
CA LEU A 327 -12.09 -10.90 14.34
C LEU A 327 -12.65 -12.32 14.46
N ALA A 328 -12.05 -13.15 15.32
CA ALA A 328 -12.54 -14.48 15.58
C ALA A 328 -14.00 -14.39 16.06
N LYS A 329 -14.93 -14.96 15.29
CA LYS A 329 -16.36 -15.05 15.63
C LYS A 329 -16.59 -15.95 16.85
#